data_AF-A0AAW6NID7-F1
#
_entry.id   AF-A0AAW6NID7-F1
#
_cell.length_a   1.000
_cell.length_b   1.000
_cell.length_c   1.000
_cell.angle_alpha   90.00
_cell.angle_beta   90.00
_cell.angle_gamma   90.00
#
_symmetry.space_group_name_H-M   'P 1'
#
loop_
_entity.id
_entity.type
_entity.pdbx_description
1 polymer ?
#
loop_
_entity_poly.entity_id
_entity_poly.type
_entity_poly.pdbx_seq_one_letter_code
_entity_poly.pdbx_strand_id
1 'polypeptide(L)'
;LHAAVALAEARGLPVVATNDVRFLEAGDFDAHEIRVAIHDGFTLDDPKRPRNYSSQQYMRSEEEMCELFSDIPEALENSVEIAKRCNVTVRLGEYFLPQFPTGDMTTEDFLVMKSKKGLEERLEFLFPDEAVRKEKRPEYDERLDIELQVINQMGFPGYFLIVMEFIQWSKDNGVPVGPGRGSGAGSLVAYALKITDLDPLEFDLLFERFLNPERVSMPDFDVDFCMEKRDQVIEHVADMYGRDAVSQIITFGTMAAKAVIRDVGRVLGHPYGFVDRISKLVPPDPGMTLAKAF
;
A
#
# COMPACT_ATOMS: atom_id res chain seq x y z
N LEU A 1 -33.20 -19.46 17.39
CA LEU A 1 -33.80 -18.11 17.44
C LEU A 1 -34.61 -17.88 18.72
N HIS A 2 -35.72 -18.60 18.93
CA HIS A 2 -36.63 -18.33 20.06
C HIS A 2 -35.99 -18.40 21.46
N ALA A 3 -34.99 -19.26 21.68
CA ALA A 3 -34.26 -19.29 22.97
C ALA A 3 -33.43 -18.01 23.21
N ALA A 4 -32.87 -17.40 22.16
CA ALA A 4 -32.12 -16.15 22.27
C ALA A 4 -33.06 -14.95 22.50
N VAL A 5 -34.25 -14.95 21.88
CA VAL A 5 -35.29 -13.94 22.12
C VAL A 5 -35.79 -14.01 23.57
N ALA A 6 -36.09 -15.21 24.07
CA ALA A 6 -36.49 -15.39 25.47
C ALA A 6 -35.40 -14.92 26.47
N LEU A 7 -34.13 -15.14 26.12
CA LEU A 7 -33.00 -14.64 26.92
C LEU A 7 -32.91 -13.11 26.86
N ALA A 8 -33.09 -12.52 25.68
CA ALA A 8 -33.07 -11.07 25.48
C ALA A 8 -34.16 -10.39 26.31
N GLU A 9 -35.38 -10.92 26.27
CA GLU A 9 -36.50 -10.44 27.08
C GLU A 9 -36.22 -10.59 28.59
N ALA A 10 -35.78 -11.77 29.04
CA ALA A 10 -35.50 -12.04 30.45
C ALA A 10 -34.35 -11.19 31.03
N ARG A 11 -33.47 -10.64 30.18
CA ARG A 11 -32.29 -9.88 30.59
C ARG A 11 -32.33 -8.41 30.18
N GLY A 12 -33.35 -7.97 29.46
CA GLY A 12 -33.43 -6.62 28.90
C GLY A 12 -32.29 -6.31 27.93
N LEU A 13 -31.89 -7.29 27.10
CA LEU A 13 -30.82 -7.12 26.11
C LEU A 13 -31.42 -6.80 24.72
N PRO A 14 -30.84 -5.86 23.95
CA PRO A 14 -31.29 -5.59 22.58
C PRO A 14 -30.86 -6.72 21.62
N VAL A 15 -31.66 -6.95 20.59
CA VAL A 15 -31.35 -7.88 19.48
C VAL A 15 -31.12 -7.11 18.18
N VAL A 16 -30.32 -7.66 17.28
CA VAL A 16 -30.09 -7.10 15.95
C VAL A 16 -30.08 -8.21 14.91
N ALA A 17 -30.75 -7.99 13.79
CA ALA A 17 -30.78 -8.91 12.66
C ALA A 17 -29.58 -8.63 11.73
N THR A 18 -28.99 -9.70 11.22
CA THR A 18 -28.01 -9.66 10.11
C THR A 18 -28.27 -10.85 9.19
N ASN A 19 -27.88 -10.76 7.92
CA ASN A 19 -28.01 -11.88 6.98
C ASN A 19 -26.72 -12.73 6.87
N ASP A 20 -25.70 -12.43 7.68
CA ASP A 20 -24.38 -13.06 7.63
C ASP A 20 -23.83 -13.24 6.20
N VAL A 21 -23.84 -12.14 5.43
CA VAL A 21 -23.58 -12.11 3.98
C VAL A 21 -22.18 -12.64 3.65
N ARG A 22 -22.09 -13.46 2.59
CA ARG A 22 -20.83 -14.01 2.07
C ARG A 22 -20.64 -13.82 0.57
N PHE A 23 -21.72 -13.56 -0.16
CA PHE A 23 -21.73 -13.38 -1.61
C PHE A 23 -22.82 -12.38 -2.02
N LEU A 24 -22.80 -11.92 -3.27
CA LEU A 24 -23.70 -10.85 -3.73
C LEU A 24 -25.07 -11.41 -4.09
N GLU A 25 -25.11 -12.42 -4.96
CA GLU A 25 -26.35 -12.99 -5.48
C GLU A 25 -26.54 -14.45 -5.02
N ALA A 26 -27.78 -14.92 -4.92
CA ALA A 26 -28.05 -16.31 -4.53
C ALA A 26 -27.38 -17.35 -5.46
N GLY A 27 -27.17 -16.99 -6.74
CA GLY A 27 -26.47 -17.83 -7.72
C GLY A 27 -24.97 -18.01 -7.45
N ASP A 28 -24.36 -17.17 -6.61
CA ASP A 28 -22.93 -17.24 -6.27
C ASP A 28 -22.61 -18.29 -5.20
N PHE A 29 -23.62 -18.96 -4.63
CA PHE A 29 -23.43 -19.93 -3.55
C PHE A 29 -22.46 -21.05 -3.94
N ASP A 30 -22.63 -21.64 -5.13
CA ASP A 30 -21.77 -22.74 -5.59
C ASP A 30 -20.32 -22.26 -5.80
N ALA A 31 -20.14 -21.04 -6.30
CA ALA A 31 -18.81 -20.44 -6.44
C ALA A 31 -18.16 -20.19 -5.08
N HIS A 32 -18.93 -19.74 -4.08
CA HIS A 32 -18.46 -19.58 -2.71
C HIS A 32 -18.06 -20.92 -2.07
N GLU A 33 -18.87 -21.97 -2.24
CA GLU A 33 -18.56 -23.33 -1.75
C GLU A 33 -17.24 -23.86 -2.36
N ILE A 34 -17.02 -23.64 -3.66
CA ILE A 34 -15.75 -23.96 -4.32
C ILE A 34 -14.61 -23.12 -3.74
N ARG A 35 -14.80 -21.80 -3.55
CA ARG A 35 -13.77 -20.93 -2.96
C ARG A 35 -13.35 -21.36 -1.56
N VAL A 36 -14.29 -21.77 -0.72
CA VAL A 36 -14.00 -22.30 0.62
C VAL A 36 -13.25 -23.63 0.51
N ALA A 37 -13.72 -24.55 -0.34
CA ALA A 37 -13.07 -25.84 -0.55
C ALA A 37 -11.63 -25.70 -1.09
N ILE A 38 -11.36 -24.70 -1.93
CA ILE A 38 -9.99 -24.36 -2.37
C ILE A 38 -9.10 -24.02 -1.17
N HIS A 39 -9.61 -23.18 -0.26
CA HIS A 39 -8.87 -22.74 0.93
C HIS A 39 -8.65 -23.89 1.93
N ASP A 40 -9.69 -24.66 2.21
CA ASP A 40 -9.66 -25.75 3.20
C ASP A 40 -8.96 -27.01 2.66
N GLY A 41 -8.72 -27.09 1.35
CA GLY A 41 -8.03 -28.21 0.71
C GLY A 41 -8.90 -29.46 0.47
N PHE A 42 -10.22 -29.31 0.41
CA PHE A 42 -11.16 -30.41 0.16
C PHE A 42 -11.62 -30.45 -1.31
N THR A 43 -12.08 -31.61 -1.77
CA THR A 43 -12.93 -31.69 -2.96
C THR A 43 -14.37 -31.36 -2.59
N LEU A 44 -15.16 -30.90 -3.56
CA LEU A 44 -16.54 -30.44 -3.31
C LEU A 44 -17.45 -31.59 -2.82
N ASP A 45 -17.20 -32.79 -3.33
CA ASP A 45 -17.94 -34.03 -3.06
C ASP A 45 -17.47 -34.78 -1.81
N ASP A 46 -16.40 -34.33 -1.14
CA ASP A 46 -15.90 -34.99 0.08
C ASP A 46 -17.01 -34.96 1.18
N PRO A 47 -17.45 -36.12 1.70
CA PRO A 47 -18.42 -36.17 2.79
C PRO A 47 -17.94 -35.45 4.06
N LYS A 48 -16.63 -35.42 4.31
CA LYS A 48 -16.00 -34.78 5.49
C LYS A 48 -15.86 -33.27 5.34
N ARG A 49 -16.10 -32.71 4.15
CA ARG A 49 -16.04 -31.26 3.93
C ARG A 49 -17.06 -30.55 4.83
N PRO A 50 -16.64 -29.53 5.60
CA PRO A 50 -17.57 -28.69 6.35
C PRO A 50 -18.58 -28.02 5.41
N ARG A 51 -19.87 -28.05 5.79
CA ARG A 51 -20.97 -27.40 5.06
C ARG A 51 -21.65 -26.42 5.99
N ASN A 52 -20.92 -25.34 6.30
CA ASN A 52 -21.34 -24.33 7.27
C ASN A 52 -22.18 -23.21 6.64
N TYR A 53 -22.29 -23.19 5.31
CA TYR A 53 -22.91 -22.11 4.56
C TYR A 53 -24.22 -22.55 3.91
N SER A 54 -25.09 -21.57 3.62
CA SER A 54 -26.34 -21.77 2.89
C SER A 54 -26.47 -20.78 1.74
N SER A 55 -27.30 -21.12 0.74
CA SER A 55 -27.60 -20.23 -0.39
C SER A 55 -28.33 -18.94 -0.02
N GLN A 56 -28.77 -18.79 1.24
CA GLN A 56 -29.46 -17.60 1.74
C GLN A 56 -28.51 -16.49 2.22
N GLN A 57 -27.19 -16.73 2.28
CA GLN A 57 -26.17 -15.77 2.73
C GLN A 57 -25.74 -14.77 1.63
N TYR A 58 -26.65 -14.43 0.72
CA TYR A 58 -26.42 -13.38 -0.28
C TYR A 58 -26.74 -11.99 0.28
N MET A 59 -26.45 -10.93 -0.49
CA MET A 59 -26.80 -9.57 -0.12
C MET A 59 -28.28 -9.33 -0.41
N ARG A 60 -29.13 -9.67 0.57
CA ARG A 60 -30.58 -9.41 0.51
C ARG A 60 -30.90 -7.93 0.41
N SER A 61 -31.98 -7.63 -0.28
CA SER A 61 -32.64 -6.33 -0.28
C SER A 61 -33.26 -6.02 1.09
N GLU A 62 -33.57 -4.73 1.30
CA GLU A 62 -34.28 -4.27 2.50
C GLU A 62 -35.63 -4.99 2.66
N GLU A 63 -36.41 -5.12 1.59
CA GLU A 63 -37.73 -5.77 1.61
C GLU A 63 -37.64 -7.25 2.02
N GLU A 64 -36.70 -8.01 1.45
CA GLU A 64 -36.50 -9.42 1.81
C GLU A 64 -36.14 -9.59 3.30
N MET A 65 -35.39 -8.64 3.87
CA MET A 65 -35.04 -8.66 5.29
C MET A 65 -36.24 -8.25 6.17
N CYS A 66 -37.04 -7.28 5.72
CA CYS A 66 -38.28 -6.86 6.38
C CYS A 66 -39.32 -7.98 6.43
N GLU A 67 -39.53 -8.68 5.32
CA GLU A 67 -40.40 -9.84 5.27
C GLU A 67 -39.89 -10.97 6.18
N LEU A 68 -38.59 -11.27 6.13
CA LEU A 68 -37.98 -12.34 6.93
C LEU A 68 -38.10 -12.13 8.45
N PHE A 69 -37.94 -10.88 8.91
CA PHE A 69 -37.98 -10.51 10.33
C PHE A 69 -39.24 -9.72 10.70
N SER A 70 -40.33 -9.89 9.96
CA SER A 70 -41.61 -9.21 10.21
C SER A 70 -42.21 -9.53 11.60
N ASP A 71 -41.81 -10.66 12.21
CA ASP A 71 -42.17 -11.07 13.56
C ASP A 71 -41.31 -10.41 14.66
N ILE A 72 -40.14 -9.83 14.32
CA ILE A 72 -39.23 -9.14 15.24
C ILE A 72 -38.75 -7.80 14.63
N PRO A 73 -39.62 -6.78 14.47
CA PRO A 73 -39.25 -5.52 13.84
C PRO A 73 -38.09 -4.79 14.53
N GLU A 74 -38.01 -4.90 15.87
CA GLU A 74 -36.93 -4.30 16.67
C GLU A 74 -35.53 -4.76 16.25
N ALA A 75 -35.40 -5.97 15.70
CA ALA A 75 -34.12 -6.50 15.25
C ALA A 75 -33.61 -5.76 14.00
N LEU A 76 -34.52 -5.27 13.15
CA LEU A 76 -34.20 -4.45 11.98
C LEU A 76 -33.96 -3.01 12.38
N GLU A 77 -34.81 -2.42 13.21
CA GLU A 77 -34.65 -1.04 13.70
C GLU A 77 -33.30 -0.84 14.42
N ASN A 78 -32.91 -1.81 15.25
CA ASN A 78 -31.63 -1.76 15.95
C ASN A 78 -30.42 -1.75 14.99
N SER A 79 -30.53 -2.35 13.80
CA SER A 79 -29.45 -2.28 12.79
C SER A 79 -29.21 -0.84 12.33
N VAL A 80 -30.30 -0.08 12.11
CA VAL A 80 -30.25 1.34 11.73
C VAL A 80 -29.69 2.19 12.87
N GLU A 81 -30.14 1.94 14.11
CA GLU A 81 -29.65 2.68 15.27
C GLU A 81 -28.20 2.35 15.62
N ILE A 82 -27.72 1.14 15.37
CA ILE A 82 -26.29 0.79 15.47
C ILE A 82 -25.50 1.52 14.38
N ALA A 83 -25.97 1.49 13.12
CA ALA A 83 -25.31 2.17 12.01
C ALA A 83 -25.15 3.68 12.26
N LYS A 84 -26.19 4.36 12.78
CA LYS A 84 -26.12 5.78 13.14
C LYS A 84 -25.09 6.09 14.24
N ARG A 85 -24.89 5.16 15.18
CA ARG A 85 -23.93 5.32 16.29
C ARG A 85 -22.48 5.08 15.87
N CYS A 86 -22.25 4.27 14.85
CA CYS A 86 -20.92 3.91 14.35
C CYS A 86 -20.37 4.94 13.37
N ASN A 87 -19.60 5.91 13.88
CA ASN A 87 -18.94 6.93 13.04
C ASN A 87 -17.43 6.90 13.31
N VAL A 88 -16.66 6.40 12.33
CA VAL A 88 -15.19 6.30 12.42
C VAL A 88 -14.57 7.17 11.35
N THR A 89 -13.69 8.08 11.75
CA THR A 89 -12.90 8.91 10.82
C THR A 89 -11.54 8.27 10.61
N VAL A 90 -11.30 7.78 9.39
CA VAL A 90 -9.97 7.34 8.95
C VAL A 90 -9.47 8.36 7.93
N ARG A 91 -8.45 9.14 8.30
CA ARG A 91 -7.86 10.16 7.41
C ARG A 91 -6.96 9.46 6.39
N LEU A 92 -7.26 9.62 5.11
CA LEU A 92 -6.52 9.05 3.98
C LEU A 92 -5.95 10.17 3.12
N GLY A 93 -4.81 9.92 2.46
CA GLY A 93 -4.18 10.88 1.54
C GLY A 93 -3.33 11.97 2.20
N GLU A 94 -3.14 11.93 3.53
CA GLU A 94 -2.27 12.82 4.29
C GLU A 94 -1.18 12.01 5.00
N TYR A 95 0.09 12.42 4.86
CA TYR A 95 1.21 11.76 5.52
C TYR A 95 1.28 12.08 7.01
N PHE A 96 1.70 11.08 7.77
CA PHE A 96 2.11 11.21 9.16
C PHE A 96 3.58 10.82 9.24
N LEU A 97 4.47 11.79 8.97
CA LEU A 97 5.90 11.55 8.89
C LEU A 97 6.49 11.38 10.31
N PRO A 98 7.45 10.46 10.52
CA PRO A 98 8.20 10.40 11.75
C PRO A 98 9.12 11.63 11.87
N GLN A 99 9.50 11.97 13.10
CA GLN A 99 10.43 13.06 13.35
C GLN A 99 11.86 12.62 13.02
N PHE A 100 12.55 13.39 12.20
CA PHE A 100 13.97 13.20 11.95
C PHE A 100 14.79 13.88 13.07
N PRO A 101 15.87 13.27 13.57
CA PRO A 101 16.70 13.87 14.62
C PRO A 101 17.48 15.09 14.09
N THR A 102 16.99 16.30 14.37
CA THR A 102 17.58 17.58 13.91
C THR A 102 18.35 18.34 14.99
N GLY A 103 18.38 17.82 16.23
CA GLY A 103 18.94 18.52 17.38
C GLY A 103 18.11 19.75 17.75
N ASP A 104 18.77 20.90 17.93
CA ASP A 104 18.10 22.17 18.28
C ASP A 104 17.57 22.94 17.05
N MET A 105 17.80 22.44 15.83
CA MET A 105 17.35 23.09 14.60
C MET A 105 15.94 22.63 14.20
N THR A 106 15.22 23.50 13.48
CA THR A 106 13.98 23.12 12.80
C THR A 106 14.28 22.12 11.67
N THR A 107 13.27 21.34 11.26
CA THR A 107 13.43 20.36 10.17
C THR A 107 13.72 21.05 8.84
N GLU A 108 13.09 22.20 8.62
CA GLU A 108 13.26 23.10 7.50
C GLU A 108 14.70 23.63 7.43
N ASP A 109 15.20 24.21 8.51
CA ASP A 109 16.56 24.80 8.54
C ASP A 109 17.64 23.71 8.41
N PHE A 110 17.40 22.54 9.01
CA PHE A 110 18.30 21.41 8.90
C PHE A 110 18.39 20.89 7.46
N LEU A 111 17.25 20.80 6.76
CA LEU A 111 17.22 20.47 5.33
C LEU A 111 18.01 21.49 4.51
N VAL A 112 17.76 22.79 4.71
CA VAL A 112 18.47 23.86 3.97
C VAL A 112 19.98 23.75 4.17
N MET A 113 20.42 23.55 5.42
CA MET A 113 21.85 23.40 5.74
C MET A 113 22.46 22.18 5.05
N LYS A 114 21.80 21.01 5.11
CA LYS A 114 22.28 19.79 4.46
C LYS A 114 22.31 19.91 2.95
N SER A 115 21.29 20.49 2.35
CA SER A 115 21.18 20.68 0.90
C SER A 115 22.25 21.63 0.37
N LYS A 116 22.50 22.76 1.05
CA LYS A 116 23.56 23.70 0.65
C LYS A 116 24.94 23.05 0.76
N LYS A 117 25.22 22.34 1.86
CA LYS A 117 26.48 21.62 2.01
C LYS A 117 26.65 20.53 0.94
N GLY A 118 25.60 19.76 0.67
CA GLY A 118 25.63 18.72 -0.36
C GLY A 118 25.83 19.29 -1.77
N LEU A 119 25.24 20.45 -2.07
CA LEU A 119 25.44 21.14 -3.34
C LEU A 119 26.89 21.59 -3.53
N GLU A 120 27.58 22.07 -2.48
CA GLU A 120 29.01 22.39 -2.58
C GLU A 120 29.85 21.18 -3.01
N GLU A 121 29.61 20.00 -2.40
CA GLU A 121 30.29 18.75 -2.77
C GLU A 121 30.00 18.35 -4.23
N ARG A 122 28.77 18.53 -4.70
CA ARG A 122 28.38 18.24 -6.09
C ARG A 122 29.01 19.21 -7.08
N LEU A 123 29.01 20.52 -6.79
CA LEU A 123 29.62 21.55 -7.64
C LEU A 123 31.15 21.39 -7.72
N GLU A 124 31.79 20.96 -6.64
CA GLU A 124 33.21 20.59 -6.64
C GLU A 124 33.53 19.43 -7.59
N PHE A 125 32.65 18.43 -7.62
CA PHE A 125 32.78 17.28 -8.50
C PHE A 125 32.48 17.61 -9.97
N LEU A 126 31.39 18.35 -10.26
CA LEU A 126 30.96 18.71 -11.61
C LEU A 126 31.90 19.73 -12.25
N PHE A 127 32.33 20.73 -11.48
CA PHE A 127 33.18 21.83 -11.93
C PHE A 127 34.42 21.93 -11.04
N PRO A 128 35.47 21.11 -11.29
CA PRO A 128 36.70 21.17 -10.52
C PRO A 128 37.43 22.52 -10.61
N ASP A 129 37.25 23.24 -11.73
CA ASP A 129 37.78 24.60 -11.93
C ASP A 129 36.90 25.65 -11.22
N GLU A 130 37.50 26.42 -10.29
CA GLU A 130 36.80 27.45 -9.52
C GLU A 130 36.20 28.57 -10.37
N ALA A 131 36.82 28.93 -11.49
CA ALA A 131 36.33 30.00 -12.36
C ALA A 131 35.02 29.57 -13.05
N VAL A 132 35.00 28.35 -13.59
CA VAL A 132 33.79 27.76 -14.21
C VAL A 132 32.71 27.53 -13.16
N ARG A 133 33.08 27.05 -11.96
CA ARG A 133 32.14 26.87 -10.85
C ARG A 133 31.48 28.18 -10.46
N LYS A 134 32.23 29.28 -10.35
CA LYS A 134 31.67 30.61 -10.02
C LYS A 134 30.71 31.11 -11.09
N GLU A 135 30.97 30.81 -12.37
CA GLU A 135 30.09 31.19 -13.47
C GLU A 135 28.77 30.40 -13.46
N LYS A 136 28.83 29.08 -13.19
CA LYS A 136 27.66 28.19 -13.23
C LYS A 136 26.84 28.18 -11.94
N ARG A 137 27.47 28.44 -10.79
CA ARG A 137 26.84 28.39 -9.46
C ARG A 137 25.51 29.15 -9.31
N PRO A 138 25.32 30.37 -9.86
CA PRO A 138 24.07 31.11 -9.68
C PRO A 138 22.82 30.33 -10.14
N GLU A 139 22.93 29.56 -11.22
CA GLU A 139 21.84 28.74 -11.76
C GLU A 139 21.42 27.62 -10.79
N TYR A 140 22.40 26.98 -10.15
CA TYR A 140 22.17 25.93 -9.16
C TYR A 140 21.64 26.49 -7.85
N ASP A 141 22.18 27.62 -7.39
CA ASP A 141 21.73 28.27 -6.15
C ASP A 141 20.26 28.74 -6.31
N GLU A 142 19.88 29.32 -7.45
CA GLU A 142 18.49 29.72 -7.74
C GLU A 142 17.55 28.52 -7.78
N ARG A 143 17.91 27.45 -8.51
CA ARG A 143 17.10 26.23 -8.56
C ARG A 143 16.94 25.59 -7.18
N LEU A 144 18.02 25.53 -6.39
CA LEU A 144 17.98 24.94 -5.05
C LEU A 144 17.05 25.73 -4.13
N ASP A 145 17.12 27.05 -4.13
CA ASP A 145 16.29 27.90 -3.26
C ASP A 145 14.79 27.78 -3.64
N ILE A 146 14.45 27.70 -4.94
CA ILE A 146 13.07 27.46 -5.40
C ILE A 146 12.54 26.11 -4.90
N GLU A 147 13.29 25.04 -5.08
CA GLU A 147 12.89 23.70 -4.63
C GLU A 147 12.74 23.63 -3.11
N LEU A 148 13.70 24.18 -2.35
CA LEU A 148 13.67 24.21 -0.89
C LEU A 148 12.45 24.99 -0.37
N GLN A 149 12.10 26.10 -1.01
CA GLN A 149 10.92 26.87 -0.65
C GLN A 149 9.64 26.03 -0.83
N VAL A 150 9.49 25.35 -1.96
CA VAL A 150 8.32 24.49 -2.22
C VAL A 150 8.26 23.33 -1.21
N ILE A 151 9.37 22.65 -0.97
CA ILE A 151 9.43 21.50 -0.02
C ILE A 151 9.04 21.93 1.39
N ASN A 152 9.55 23.07 1.85
CA ASN A 152 9.25 23.59 3.19
C ASN A 152 7.80 24.09 3.29
N GLN A 153 7.28 24.78 2.27
CA GLN A 153 5.89 25.25 2.26
C GLN A 153 4.88 24.10 2.26
N MET A 154 5.19 23.00 1.58
CA MET A 154 4.33 21.81 1.53
C MET A 154 4.49 20.88 2.74
N GLY A 155 5.44 21.13 3.64
CA GLY A 155 5.64 20.34 4.85
C GLY A 155 6.32 18.98 4.62
N PHE A 156 7.17 18.87 3.60
CA PHE A 156 7.90 17.64 3.30
C PHE A 156 9.40 17.60 3.68
N PRO A 157 9.98 18.51 4.48
CA PRO A 157 11.43 18.45 4.73
C PRO A 157 11.85 17.19 5.49
N GLY A 158 11.01 16.71 6.42
CA GLY A 158 11.28 15.46 7.14
C GLY A 158 11.37 14.24 6.22
N TYR A 159 10.54 14.16 5.18
CA TYR A 159 10.57 13.06 4.22
C TYR A 159 11.91 13.01 3.46
N PHE A 160 12.38 14.16 2.96
CA PHE A 160 13.68 14.25 2.29
C PHE A 160 14.84 13.87 3.23
N LEU A 161 14.79 14.28 4.49
CA LEU A 161 15.80 13.95 5.49
C LEU A 161 15.84 12.45 5.82
N ILE A 162 14.67 11.82 5.97
CA ILE A 162 14.57 10.36 6.19
C ILE A 162 15.17 9.61 5.00
N VAL A 163 14.80 9.99 3.77
CA VAL A 163 15.27 9.30 2.56
C VAL A 163 16.76 9.52 2.34
N MET A 164 17.29 10.72 2.54
CA MET A 164 18.74 10.95 2.38
C MET A 164 19.57 10.11 3.37
N GLU A 165 19.11 10.00 4.62
CA GLU A 165 19.81 9.26 5.66
C GLU A 165 19.79 7.78 5.34
N PHE A 166 18.62 7.27 4.96
CA PHE A 166 18.44 5.88 4.53
C PHE A 166 19.35 5.51 3.36
N ILE A 167 19.43 6.35 2.32
CA ILE A 167 20.27 6.11 1.14
C ILE A 167 21.75 6.15 1.52
N GLN A 168 22.15 7.13 2.34
CA GLN A 168 23.54 7.27 2.77
C GLN A 168 23.98 6.07 3.63
N TRP A 169 23.20 5.70 4.64
CA TRP A 169 23.43 4.52 5.46
C TRP A 169 23.52 3.24 4.62
N SER A 170 22.63 3.09 3.63
CA SER A 170 22.65 1.93 2.73
C SER A 170 23.95 1.84 1.92
N LYS A 171 24.44 2.99 1.42
CA LYS A 171 25.73 3.07 0.70
C LYS A 171 26.90 2.71 1.63
N ASP A 172 26.90 3.20 2.85
CA ASP A 172 27.98 2.98 3.83
C ASP A 172 28.04 1.52 4.35
N ASN A 173 26.88 0.84 4.42
CA ASN A 173 26.75 -0.52 4.95
C ASN A 173 26.67 -1.61 3.87
N GLY A 174 26.84 -1.25 2.59
CA GLY A 174 26.83 -2.21 1.48
C GLY A 174 25.46 -2.83 1.22
N VAL A 175 24.38 -2.04 1.36
CA VAL A 175 23.02 -2.39 0.98
C VAL A 175 22.74 -1.75 -0.40
N PRO A 176 22.67 -2.54 -1.48
CA PRO A 176 22.33 -2.01 -2.79
C PRO A 176 20.90 -1.48 -2.82
N VAL A 177 20.77 -0.19 -3.12
CA VAL A 177 19.50 0.47 -3.42
C VAL A 177 19.24 0.31 -4.92
N GLY A 178 18.01 -0.01 -5.31
CA GLY A 178 17.69 -0.20 -6.72
C GLY A 178 17.66 1.13 -7.47
N PRO A 179 17.50 1.07 -8.80
CA PRO A 179 17.61 2.24 -9.68
C PRO A 179 16.35 3.13 -9.69
N GLY A 180 15.22 2.64 -9.15
CA GLY A 180 13.96 3.36 -9.15
C GLY A 180 14.06 4.64 -8.32
N ARG A 181 13.88 5.80 -8.96
CA ARG A 181 13.79 7.10 -8.27
C ARG A 181 12.54 7.88 -8.65
N GLY A 182 11.57 7.22 -9.28
CA GLY A 182 10.38 7.83 -9.86
C GLY A 182 10.73 9.08 -10.69
N SER A 183 9.97 10.15 -10.49
CA SER A 183 10.27 11.48 -11.03
C SER A 183 11.31 12.25 -10.19
N GLY A 184 11.76 11.70 -9.05
CA GLY A 184 12.65 12.36 -8.11
C GLY A 184 14.03 12.73 -8.67
N ALA A 185 14.43 12.15 -9.80
CA ALA A 185 15.62 12.58 -10.55
C ALA A 185 15.57 14.04 -11.02
N GLY A 186 14.38 14.65 -11.13
CA GLY A 186 14.22 16.06 -11.47
C GLY A 186 14.44 17.05 -10.33
N SER A 187 14.71 16.57 -9.11
CA SER A 187 15.00 17.42 -7.95
C SER A 187 16.50 17.63 -7.76
N LEU A 188 16.92 18.89 -7.82
CA LEU A 188 18.28 19.29 -7.47
C LEU A 188 18.56 19.10 -5.98
N VAL A 189 17.54 19.26 -5.11
CA VAL A 189 17.66 18.93 -3.69
C VAL A 189 17.97 17.45 -3.50
N ALA A 190 17.29 16.55 -4.22
CA ALA A 190 17.57 15.12 -4.16
C ALA A 190 19.00 14.78 -4.62
N TYR A 191 19.50 15.47 -5.64
CA TYR A 191 20.87 15.31 -6.14
C TYR A 191 21.91 15.81 -5.12
N ALA A 192 21.68 16.99 -4.55
CA ALA A 192 22.53 17.58 -3.51
C ALA A 192 22.62 16.68 -2.26
N LEU A 193 21.50 16.06 -1.86
CA LEU A 193 21.43 15.14 -0.72
C LEU A 193 21.89 13.71 -1.04
N LYS A 194 22.41 13.45 -2.25
CA LYS A 194 22.88 12.14 -2.71
C LYS A 194 21.80 11.03 -2.74
N ILE A 195 20.53 11.43 -2.74
CA ILE A 195 19.37 10.56 -2.96
C ILE A 195 19.37 10.09 -4.42
N THR A 196 19.64 11.02 -5.34
CA THR A 196 19.81 10.78 -6.78
C THR A 196 21.26 11.07 -7.18
N ASP A 197 21.66 10.47 -8.30
CA ASP A 197 23.04 10.55 -8.81
C ASP A 197 23.13 11.25 -10.18
N LEU A 198 22.03 11.82 -10.68
CA LEU A 198 21.96 12.59 -11.92
C LEU A 198 21.81 14.09 -11.63
N ASP A 199 22.54 14.90 -12.38
CA ASP A 199 22.38 16.35 -12.38
C ASP A 199 21.13 16.73 -13.19
N PRO A 200 20.09 17.32 -12.57
CA PRO A 200 18.86 17.65 -13.28
C PRO A 200 19.00 18.81 -14.24
N LEU A 201 19.94 19.75 -14.03
CA LEU A 201 20.10 20.92 -14.90
C LEU A 201 20.77 20.55 -16.22
N GLU A 202 21.72 19.62 -16.20
CA GLU A 202 22.39 19.14 -17.43
C GLU A 202 21.43 18.42 -18.39
N PHE A 203 20.36 17.79 -17.86
CA PHE A 203 19.41 16.98 -18.64
C PHE A 203 18.00 17.58 -18.72
N ASP A 204 17.83 18.87 -18.38
CA ASP A 204 16.53 19.57 -18.38
C ASP A 204 15.43 18.83 -17.60
N LEU A 205 15.78 18.20 -16.49
CA LEU A 205 14.83 17.47 -15.65
C LEU A 205 14.02 18.43 -14.77
N LEU A 206 12.69 18.29 -14.81
CA LEU A 206 11.77 19.21 -14.17
C LEU A 206 11.36 18.74 -12.77
N PHE A 207 11.55 19.61 -11.77
CA PHE A 207 11.16 19.37 -10.38
C PHE A 207 9.65 19.30 -10.23
N GLU A 208 8.92 20.11 -10.97
CA GLU A 208 7.46 20.21 -10.94
C GLU A 208 6.80 18.91 -11.43
N ARG A 209 7.54 18.05 -12.14
CA ARG A 209 7.05 16.72 -12.51
C ARG A 209 7.05 15.76 -11.31
N PHE A 210 7.95 16.00 -10.35
CA PHE A 210 8.07 15.27 -9.09
C PHE A 210 7.16 15.85 -8.01
N LEU A 211 7.31 17.14 -7.72
CA LEU A 211 6.54 17.83 -6.70
C LEU A 211 6.01 19.15 -7.27
N ASN A 212 4.70 19.20 -7.51
CA ASN A 212 4.05 20.39 -8.06
C ASN A 212 3.32 21.17 -6.95
N PRO A 213 3.65 22.45 -6.70
CA PRO A 213 2.95 23.25 -5.69
C PRO A 213 1.46 23.49 -6.00
N GLU A 214 1.06 23.48 -7.29
CA GLU A 214 -0.33 23.67 -7.72
C GLU A 214 -1.18 22.39 -7.58
N ARG A 215 -0.53 21.24 -7.35
CA ARG A 215 -1.20 19.96 -7.18
C ARG A 215 -0.72 19.32 -5.90
N VAL A 216 -1.62 19.16 -4.92
CA VAL A 216 -1.36 18.33 -3.73
C VAL A 216 -1.06 16.91 -4.21
N SER A 217 0.23 16.62 -4.34
CA SER A 217 0.78 15.38 -4.87
C SER A 217 1.91 14.96 -3.96
N MET A 218 1.93 13.65 -3.73
CA MET A 218 2.84 13.03 -2.79
C MET A 218 4.24 12.97 -3.40
N PRO A 219 5.30 13.49 -2.75
CA PRO A 219 6.66 13.19 -3.19
C PRO A 219 6.93 11.71 -2.90
N ASP A 220 7.17 10.92 -3.95
CA ASP A 220 7.53 9.52 -3.83
C ASP A 220 8.81 9.24 -4.60
N PHE A 221 9.89 8.96 -3.87
CA PHE A 221 11.17 8.58 -4.43
C PHE A 221 11.22 7.11 -4.88
N ASP A 222 10.18 6.30 -4.61
CA ASP A 222 10.10 4.88 -4.98
C ASP A 222 11.40 4.11 -4.65
N VAL A 223 11.96 4.36 -3.46
CA VAL A 223 13.23 3.75 -3.05
C VAL A 223 13.01 2.28 -2.71
N ASP A 224 13.66 1.42 -3.49
CA ASP A 224 13.72 -0.03 -3.26
C ASP A 224 15.14 -0.48 -2.88
N PHE A 225 15.21 -1.63 -2.20
CA PHE A 225 16.47 -2.30 -1.86
C PHE A 225 16.30 -3.82 -1.94
N CYS A 226 17.41 -4.55 -2.02
CA CYS A 226 17.37 -6.00 -2.18
C CYS A 226 16.76 -6.70 -0.93
N MET A 227 15.79 -7.61 -1.15
CA MET A 227 15.12 -8.37 -0.09
C MET A 227 16.09 -9.17 0.81
N GLU A 228 17.24 -9.58 0.29
CA GLU A 228 18.27 -10.31 1.04
C GLU A 228 18.82 -9.50 2.22
N LYS A 229 18.80 -8.16 2.11
CA LYS A 229 19.34 -7.22 3.10
C LYS A 229 18.28 -6.61 4.00
N ARG A 230 17.01 -7.05 3.89
CA ARG A 230 15.88 -6.46 4.63
C ARG A 230 16.07 -6.45 6.14
N ASP A 231 16.66 -7.49 6.71
CA ASP A 231 16.80 -7.58 8.17
C ASP A 231 17.77 -6.51 8.69
N GLN A 232 18.83 -6.19 7.91
CA GLN A 232 19.76 -5.11 8.25
C GLN A 232 19.07 -3.74 8.17
N VAL A 233 18.27 -3.54 7.12
CA VAL A 233 17.52 -2.31 6.93
C VAL A 233 16.49 -2.11 8.05
N ILE A 234 15.74 -3.17 8.39
CA ILE A 234 14.72 -3.14 9.45
C ILE A 234 15.36 -2.78 10.80
N GLU A 235 16.52 -3.34 11.12
CA GLU A 235 17.22 -3.02 12.36
C GLU A 235 17.62 -1.53 12.40
N HIS A 236 18.19 -1.00 11.33
CA HIS A 236 18.56 0.42 11.24
C HIS A 236 17.37 1.36 11.44
N VAL A 237 16.28 1.14 10.70
CA VAL A 237 15.10 2.02 10.84
C VAL A 237 14.40 1.83 12.19
N ALA A 238 14.52 0.65 12.81
CA ALA A 238 14.01 0.40 14.15
C ALA A 238 14.84 1.12 15.23
N ASP A 239 16.17 1.16 15.08
CA ASP A 239 17.05 1.93 15.96
C ASP A 239 16.79 3.44 15.83
N MET A 240 16.51 3.91 14.62
CA MET A 240 16.24 5.32 14.33
C MET A 240 14.87 5.80 14.81
N TYR A 241 13.81 5.00 14.58
CA TYR A 241 12.42 5.44 14.77
C TYR A 241 11.63 4.64 15.82
N GLY A 242 12.23 3.60 16.39
CA GLY A 242 11.62 2.71 17.38
C GLY A 242 11.07 1.42 16.75
N ARG A 243 11.32 0.28 17.41
CA ARG A 243 10.99 -1.05 16.89
C ARG A 243 9.50 -1.24 16.59
N ASP A 244 8.62 -0.71 17.44
CA ASP A 244 7.17 -0.83 17.31
C ASP A 244 6.56 0.16 16.30
N ALA A 245 7.35 1.13 15.84
CA ALA A 245 6.95 2.09 14.80
C ALA A 245 7.30 1.60 13.38
N VAL A 246 7.98 0.46 13.26
CA VAL A 246 8.42 -0.12 11.98
C VAL A 246 7.67 -1.43 11.72
N SER A 247 7.07 -1.53 10.54
CA SER A 247 6.38 -2.75 10.10
C SER A 247 6.67 -3.06 8.64
N GLN A 248 6.54 -4.34 8.29
CA GLN A 248 6.55 -4.79 6.90
C GLN A 248 5.15 -4.65 6.30
N ILE A 249 5.09 -4.52 4.97
CA ILE A 249 3.83 -4.42 4.22
C ILE A 249 3.48 -5.81 3.65
N ILE A 250 2.24 -6.23 3.83
CA ILE A 250 1.75 -7.52 3.31
C ILE A 250 1.59 -7.49 1.79
N THR A 251 1.77 -8.64 1.14
CA THR A 251 1.40 -8.84 -0.27
C THR A 251 0.34 -9.92 -0.37
N PHE A 252 -0.52 -9.83 -1.40
CA PHE A 252 -1.64 -10.75 -1.57
C PHE A 252 -1.38 -11.74 -2.71
N GLY A 253 -1.50 -13.03 -2.41
CA GLY A 253 -1.63 -14.07 -3.43
C GLY A 253 -3.06 -14.08 -3.96
N THR A 254 -3.24 -13.76 -5.24
CA THR A 254 -4.54 -13.84 -5.92
C THR A 254 -4.62 -15.08 -6.81
N MET A 255 -5.83 -15.55 -7.08
CA MET A 255 -6.06 -16.67 -7.98
C MET A 255 -5.94 -16.23 -9.44
N ALA A 256 -4.71 -16.10 -9.94
CA ALA A 256 -4.42 -15.80 -11.35
C ALA A 256 -4.94 -16.89 -12.30
N ALA A 257 -5.05 -16.59 -13.60
CA ALA A 257 -5.71 -17.47 -14.60
C ALA A 257 -5.27 -18.95 -14.55
N LYS A 258 -3.96 -19.23 -14.45
CA LYS A 258 -3.46 -20.61 -14.32
C LYS A 258 -3.79 -21.23 -12.96
N ALA A 259 -3.65 -20.46 -11.88
CA ALA A 259 -3.89 -20.92 -10.52
C ALA A 259 -5.37 -21.28 -10.33
N VAL A 260 -6.29 -20.41 -10.76
CA VAL A 260 -7.74 -20.63 -10.61
C VAL A 260 -8.21 -21.87 -11.38
N ILE A 261 -7.73 -22.11 -12.62
CA ILE A 261 -8.05 -23.33 -13.37
C ILE A 261 -7.59 -24.58 -12.61
N ARG A 262 -6.36 -24.54 -12.08
CA ARG A 262 -5.78 -25.66 -11.35
C ARG A 262 -6.53 -25.96 -10.06
N ASP A 263 -6.83 -24.92 -9.29
CA ASP A 263 -7.45 -25.05 -7.97
C ASP A 263 -8.93 -25.45 -8.08
N VAL A 264 -9.69 -24.84 -9.00
CA VAL A 264 -11.08 -25.23 -9.27
C VAL A 264 -11.14 -26.65 -9.83
N GLY A 265 -10.28 -27.01 -10.78
CA GLY A 265 -10.23 -28.37 -11.34
C GLY A 265 -9.95 -29.43 -10.27
N ARG A 266 -9.06 -29.14 -9.31
CA ARG A 266 -8.82 -30.01 -8.15
C ARG A 266 -10.08 -30.16 -7.30
N VAL A 267 -10.74 -29.07 -6.96
CA VAL A 267 -11.94 -29.08 -6.10
C VAL A 267 -13.09 -29.84 -6.76
N LEU A 268 -13.21 -29.78 -8.09
CA LEU A 268 -14.17 -30.56 -8.87
C LEU A 268 -13.79 -32.05 -9.01
N GLY A 269 -12.69 -32.51 -8.38
CA GLY A 269 -12.30 -33.91 -8.34
C GLY A 269 -11.53 -34.39 -9.58
N HIS A 270 -11.09 -33.49 -10.47
CA HIS A 270 -10.34 -33.89 -11.65
C HIS A 270 -8.87 -34.21 -11.31
N PRO A 271 -8.29 -35.28 -11.90
CA PRO A 271 -6.87 -35.58 -11.74
C PRO A 271 -5.99 -34.47 -12.31
N TYR A 272 -4.80 -34.28 -11.73
CA TYR A 272 -3.84 -33.24 -12.13
C TYR A 272 -3.57 -33.21 -13.64
N GLY A 273 -3.36 -34.37 -14.27
CA GLY A 273 -3.08 -34.45 -15.71
C GLY A 273 -4.23 -33.96 -16.60
N PHE A 274 -5.49 -34.06 -16.14
CA PHE A 274 -6.62 -33.50 -16.87
C PHE A 274 -6.57 -31.97 -16.85
N VAL A 275 -6.39 -31.40 -15.66
CA VAL A 275 -6.43 -29.95 -15.42
C VAL A 275 -5.20 -29.24 -15.99
N ASP A 276 -4.02 -29.87 -15.90
CA ASP A 276 -2.76 -29.34 -16.42
C ASP A 276 -2.81 -29.10 -17.94
N ARG A 277 -3.47 -29.99 -18.69
CA ARG A 277 -3.69 -29.82 -20.14
C ARG A 277 -4.44 -28.53 -20.47
N ILE A 278 -5.37 -28.10 -19.61
CA ILE A 278 -6.13 -26.86 -19.79
C ILE A 278 -5.25 -25.68 -19.35
N SER A 279 -4.60 -25.76 -18.20
CA SER A 279 -3.79 -24.64 -17.67
C SER A 279 -2.59 -24.29 -18.56
N LYS A 280 -2.05 -25.25 -19.32
CA LYS A 280 -0.95 -25.03 -20.28
C LYS A 280 -1.37 -24.23 -21.51
N LEU A 281 -2.67 -24.18 -21.83
CA LEU A 281 -3.18 -23.34 -22.92
C LEU A 281 -3.18 -21.86 -22.54
N VAL A 282 -3.16 -21.55 -21.24
CA VAL A 282 -3.07 -20.17 -20.77
C VAL A 282 -1.66 -19.63 -21.04
N PRO A 283 -1.50 -18.50 -21.75
CA PRO A 283 -0.19 -17.91 -22.00
C PRO A 283 0.53 -17.51 -20.69
N PRO A 284 1.87 -17.43 -20.68
CA PRO A 284 2.64 -17.10 -19.49
C PRO A 284 2.70 -15.60 -19.17
N ASP A 285 2.08 -14.74 -19.96
CA ASP A 285 2.23 -13.29 -19.83
C ASP A 285 1.78 -12.76 -18.46
N PRO A 286 2.53 -11.83 -17.85
CA PRO A 286 2.08 -11.12 -16.65
C PRO A 286 0.74 -10.41 -16.89
N GLY A 287 -0.17 -10.50 -15.93
CA GLY A 287 -1.50 -9.87 -16.04
C GLY A 287 -2.47 -10.59 -17.00
N MET A 288 -2.22 -11.86 -17.32
CA MET A 288 -3.12 -12.69 -18.12
C MET A 288 -4.48 -12.92 -17.43
N THR A 289 -5.57 -12.81 -18.20
CA THR A 289 -6.94 -13.08 -17.77
C THR A 289 -7.55 -14.20 -18.61
N LEU A 290 -8.63 -14.83 -18.13
CA LEU A 290 -9.27 -15.92 -18.88
C LEU A 290 -9.79 -15.44 -20.26
N ALA A 291 -10.37 -14.25 -20.34
CA ALA A 291 -10.87 -13.67 -21.61
C ALA A 291 -9.76 -13.27 -22.60
N LYS A 292 -8.51 -13.17 -22.15
CA LYS A 292 -7.35 -12.98 -23.05
C LYS A 292 -6.73 -14.31 -23.47
N ALA A 293 -6.91 -15.35 -22.65
CA ALA A 293 -6.33 -16.66 -22.87
C ALA A 293 -7.18 -17.55 -23.80
N PHE A 294 -8.50 -17.32 -23.83
CA PHE A 294 -9.50 -18.03 -24.62
C PHE A 294 -10.38 -17.03 -25.37
#